data_AF-A0A1U7NIW8-F1
#
_entry.id   AF-A0A1U7NIW8-F1
#
_cell.length_a   1.000
_cell.length_b   1.000
_cell.length_c   1.000
_cell.angle_alpha   90.00
_cell.angle_beta   90.00
_cell.angle_gamma   90.00
#
_symmetry.space_group_name_H-M   'P 1'
#
loop_
_entity.id
_entity.type
_entity.pdbx_description
1 polymer ?
#
loop_
_entity_poly.entity_id
_entity_poly.type
_entity_poly.pdbx_seq_one_letter_code
_entity_poly.pdbx_strand_id
1 'polypeptide(L)'
;MLDLIEQDQVKTVFITHKDRLTRFGFEFIERLCKEHGTDIVILESREDKNAQEELAEDLMSLIAFFQEDSTGFVHQEEKNWLFRLKT
;
A
#
# COMPACT_ATOMS: atom_id res chain seq x y z
N MET A 1 -13.56 3.55 -1.20
CA MET A 1 -13.96 2.11 -1.32
C MET A 1 -14.11 1.53 0.07
N LEU A 2 -13.05 1.55 0.89
CA LEU A 2 -13.11 1.18 2.30
C LEU A 2 -14.21 1.92 3.08
N ASP A 3 -14.37 3.23 2.89
CA ASP A 3 -15.43 4.00 3.57
C ASP A 3 -16.85 3.46 3.28
N LEU A 4 -17.08 2.90 2.09
CA LEU A 4 -18.39 2.34 1.71
C LEU A 4 -18.61 0.96 2.33
N ILE A 5 -17.52 0.21 2.55
CA ILE A 5 -17.54 -1.05 3.28
C ILE A 5 -17.83 -0.76 4.77
N GLU A 6 -17.15 0.22 5.36
CA GLU A 6 -17.36 0.65 6.75
C GLU A 6 -18.77 1.18 7.02
N GLN A 7 -19.42 1.73 6.00
CA GLN A 7 -20.82 2.21 6.06
C GLN A 7 -21.84 1.12 5.71
N ASP A 8 -21.43 -0.14 5.57
CA ASP A 8 -22.26 -1.29 5.20
C ASP A 8 -23.03 -1.10 3.87
N GLN A 9 -22.50 -0.27 2.96
CA GLN A 9 -23.12 0.03 1.66
C GLN A 9 -22.64 -0.88 0.53
N VAL A 10 -21.63 -1.71 0.80
CA VAL A 10 -21.08 -2.66 -0.17
C VAL A 10 -21.35 -4.07 0.31
N LYS A 11 -21.92 -4.91 -0.55
CA LYS A 11 -22.14 -6.33 -0.25
C LYS A 11 -21.10 -7.23 -0.88
N THR A 12 -20.57 -6.84 -2.05
CA THR A 12 -19.62 -7.65 -2.80
C THR A 12 -18.63 -6.77 -3.53
N VAL A 13 -17.34 -7.12 -3.41
CA VAL A 13 -16.23 -6.51 -4.12
C VAL A 13 -15.73 -7.50 -5.16
N PHE A 14 -15.73 -7.10 -6.43
CA PHE A 14 -15.18 -7.90 -7.52
C PHE A 14 -13.77 -7.42 -7.85
N ILE A 15 -12.81 -8.33 -7.84
CA ILE A 15 -11.41 -8.05 -8.23
C ILE A 15 -10.97 -9.08 -9.25
N THR A 16 -10.06 -8.70 -10.15
CA THR A 16 -9.47 -9.63 -11.12
C THR A 16 -8.41 -10.52 -10.47
N HIS A 17 -7.53 -9.91 -9.67
CA HIS A 17 -6.45 -10.58 -8.95
C HIS A 17 -6.26 -9.97 -7.55
N LYS A 18 -5.64 -10.71 -6.63
CA LYS A 18 -5.43 -10.27 -5.24
C LYS A 18 -4.54 -9.02 -5.14
N ASP A 19 -3.52 -8.93 -5.99
CA ASP A 19 -2.56 -7.82 -6.00
C ASP A 19 -3.20 -6.49 -6.44
N ARG A 20 -4.24 -6.54 -7.28
CA ARG A 20 -5.04 -5.38 -7.69
C ARG A 20 -5.83 -4.77 -6.54
N LEU A 21 -6.18 -5.56 -5.53
CA LEU A 21 -6.81 -5.04 -4.33
C LEU A 21 -5.77 -4.39 -3.42
N THR A 22 -4.63 -5.08 -3.22
CA THR A 22 -3.51 -4.53 -2.46
C THR A 22 -2.23 -5.33 -2.71
N ARG A 23 -1.07 -4.64 -2.71
CA ARG A 23 0.26 -5.25 -2.78
C ARG A 23 0.61 -6.01 -1.49
N PHE A 24 0.14 -5.52 -0.34
CA PHE A 24 0.37 -6.10 0.98
C PHE A 24 -0.87 -5.97 1.87
N GLY A 25 -1.01 -6.85 2.86
CA GLY A 25 -2.12 -6.75 3.82
C GLY A 25 -3.48 -7.17 3.25
N PHE A 26 -3.51 -8.07 2.26
CA PHE A 26 -4.76 -8.63 1.74
C PHE A 26 -5.61 -9.24 2.85
N GLU A 27 -4.99 -10.00 3.76
CA GLU A 27 -5.68 -10.60 4.92
C GLU A 27 -6.35 -9.55 5.83
N PHE A 28 -5.75 -8.36 5.94
CA PHE A 28 -6.35 -7.27 6.72
C PHE A 28 -7.62 -6.77 6.04
N ILE A 29 -7.56 -6.51 4.73
CA ILE A 29 -8.73 -6.05 3.97
C ILE A 29 -9.82 -7.12 3.93
N GLU A 30 -9.44 -8.40 3.77
CA GLU A 30 -10.38 -9.53 3.79
C GLU A 30 -11.10 -9.62 5.13
N ARG A 31 -10.38 -9.49 6.25
CA ARG A 31 -10.98 -9.47 7.58
C ARG A 31 -11.93 -8.27 7.76
N LEU A 32 -11.51 -7.07 7.35
CA LEU A 32 -12.35 -5.87 7.41
C LEU A 32 -13.65 -6.06 6.61
N CYS A 33 -13.55 -6.56 5.38
CA CYS A 33 -14.72 -6.85 4.55
C CYS A 33 -15.65 -7.85 5.24
N LYS A 34 -15.10 -8.91 5.84
CA LYS A 34 -15.86 -9.93 6.55
C LYS A 34 -16.59 -9.38 7.78
N GLU A 35 -15.97 -8.47 8.51
CA GLU A 35 -16.59 -7.80 9.67
C GLU A 35 -17.82 -6.97 9.26
N HIS A 36 -17.79 -6.40 8.06
CA HIS A 36 -18.89 -5.62 7.46
C HIS A 36 -19.81 -6.43 6.52
N GLY A 37 -19.72 -7.77 6.54
CA GLY A 37 -20.56 -8.62 5.69
C GLY A 37 -20.36 -8.44 4.17
N THR A 38 -19.20 -7.94 3.78
CA THR A 38 -18.80 -7.76 2.38
C THR A 38 -18.02 -8.98 1.89
N ASP A 39 -18.47 -9.60 0.80
CA ASP A 39 -17.77 -10.70 0.13
C ASP A 39 -16.77 -10.19 -0.90
N ILE A 40 -15.58 -10.80 -0.96
CA ILE A 40 -14.60 -10.53 -2.03
C ILE A 40 -14.64 -11.68 -3.04
N VAL A 41 -14.93 -11.36 -4.30
CA VAL A 41 -14.98 -12.31 -5.41
C VAL A 41 -13.83 -12.05 -6.37
N ILE A 42 -13.01 -13.07 -6.59
CA ILE A 42 -11.85 -13.01 -7.49
C ILE A 42 -12.25 -13.60 -8.84
N LEU A 43 -12.23 -12.77 -9.87
CA LEU A 43 -12.50 -13.11 -11.26
C LEU A 43 -11.15 -13.45 -11.92
N GLU A 44 -10.67 -14.70 -11.76
CA GLU A 44 -9.38 -15.13 -12.34
C GLU A 44 -9.31 -14.83 -13.86
N SER A 45 -8.59 -13.78 -14.24
CA SER A 45 -8.27 -13.45 -15.62
C SER A 45 -6.98 -14.15 -16.07
N ARG A 46 -6.98 -14.69 -17.30
CA ARG A 46 -5.78 -15.29 -17.88
C ARG A 46 -4.86 -14.19 -18.43
N GLU A 47 -3.63 -14.18 -17.92
CA GLU A 47 -2.43 -13.52 -18.43
C GLU A 47 -2.30 -12.00 -18.25
N ASP A 48 -1.81 -11.58 -17.09
CA ASP A 48 -1.10 -10.30 -16.95
C ASP A 48 0.33 -10.46 -17.48
N LYS A 49 0.54 -10.28 -18.79
CA LYS A 49 1.88 -10.28 -19.42
C LYS A 49 2.84 -9.22 -18.85
N ASN A 50 2.33 -8.32 -17.99
CA ASN A 50 3.03 -7.19 -17.38
C ASN A 50 3.15 -7.31 -15.83
N ALA A 51 2.63 -8.37 -15.19
CA ALA A 51 2.64 -8.45 -13.72
C ALA A 51 4.04 -8.35 -13.09
N GLN A 52 5.07 -8.85 -13.78
CA GLN A 52 6.46 -8.77 -13.32
C GLN A 52 7.04 -7.36 -13.41
N GLU A 53 6.71 -6.61 -14.47
CA GLU A 53 7.14 -5.23 -14.67
C GLU A 53 6.47 -4.31 -13.65
N GLU A 54 5.15 -4.42 -13.45
CA GLU A 54 4.43 -3.69 -12.39
C GLU A 54 5.01 -3.99 -10.99
N LEU A 55 5.40 -5.23 -10.71
CA LEU A 55 6.03 -5.59 -9.44
C LEU A 55 7.39 -4.93 -9.25
N ALA A 56 8.19 -4.83 -10.31
CA ALA A 56 9.47 -4.16 -10.26
C ALA A 56 9.29 -2.65 -10.02
N GLU A 57 8.31 -2.02 -10.66
CA GLU A 57 7.98 -0.60 -10.47
C GLU A 57 7.51 -0.30 -9.05
N ASP A 58 6.62 -1.13 -8.49
CA ASP A 58 6.15 -0.97 -7.11
C ASP A 58 7.29 -1.14 -6.09
N LEU A 59 8.21 -2.07 -6.33
CA LEU A 59 9.38 -2.26 -5.47
C LEU A 59 10.35 -1.06 -5.56
N MET A 60 10.60 -0.54 -6.77
CA MET A 60 11.43 0.66 -6.94
C MET A 60 10.81 1.86 -6.21
N SER A 61 9.49 2.01 -6.28
CA SER A 61 8.75 3.08 -5.59
C SER A 61 8.87 2.96 -4.08
N LEU A 62 8.78 1.75 -3.51
CA LEU A 62 8.99 1.51 -2.09
C LEU A 62 10.43 1.82 -1.65
N ILE A 63 11.43 1.37 -2.43
CA ILE A 63 12.84 1.65 -2.13
C ILE A 63 13.09 3.17 -2.16
N ALA A 64 12.56 3.87 -3.17
CA ALA A 64 12.69 5.32 -3.27
C ALA A 64 12.04 6.03 -2.08
N PHE A 65 10.84 5.62 -1.66
CA PHE A 65 10.16 6.16 -0.48
C PHE A 65 11.01 6.04 0.80
N PHE A 66 11.60 4.87 1.07
CA PHE A 66 12.49 4.67 2.22
C PHE A 66 13.80 5.48 2.10
N GLN A 67 14.28 5.74 0.89
CA GLN A 67 15.47 6.57 0.67
C GLN A 67 15.20 8.07 0.90
N GLU A 68 14.04 8.56 0.48
CA GLU A 68 13.62 9.95 0.74
C GLU A 68 13.46 10.19 2.25
N ASP A 69 12.86 9.26 2.96
CA ASP A 69 12.70 9.35 4.42
C ASP A 69 14.07 9.37 5.12
N SER A 70 14.98 8.44 4.75
CA SER A 70 16.33 8.38 5.31
C SER A 70 17.22 9.58 4.97
N THR A 71 17.10 10.19 3.79
CA THR A 71 17.84 11.42 3.45
C THR A 71 17.28 12.64 4.18
N GLY A 72 15.98 12.67 4.49
CA GLY A 72 15.36 13.65 5.39
C GLY A 72 15.92 13.59 6.81
N PHE A 73 16.14 12.39 7.36
CA PHE A 73 16.72 12.21 8.70
C PHE A 73 18.18 12.67 8.79
N VAL A 74 19.02 12.36 7.80
CA VAL A 74 20.44 12.75 7.79
C VAL A 74 20.60 14.28 7.72
N HIS A 75 19.73 14.96 6.97
CA HIS A 75 19.79 16.42 6.83
C HIS A 75 19.27 17.18 8.08
N GLN A 76 18.43 16.53 8.90
CA GLN A 76 17.93 17.09 10.15
C GLN A 76 18.98 17.05 11.27
N GLU A 77 19.81 15.99 11.33
CA GLU A 77 20.88 15.89 12.33
C GLU A 77 21.98 16.94 12.10
N GLU A 78 22.45 17.15 10.87
CA GLU A 78 23.49 18.17 10.58
C GLU A 78 23.07 19.58 11.02
N LYS A 79 21.81 19.96 10.79
CA LYS A 79 21.26 21.26 11.20
C LYS A 79 21.21 21.38 12.72
N ASN A 80 20.89 20.29 13.42
CA ASN A 80 20.78 20.28 14.88
C ASN A 80 22.16 20.33 15.57
N TRP A 81 23.18 19.69 14.98
CA TRP A 81 24.57 19.78 15.44
C TRP A 81 25.16 21.18 15.23
N LEU A 82 24.93 21.81 14.07
CA LEU A 82 25.40 23.17 13.80
C LEU A 82 24.74 24.23 14.69
N PHE A 83 23.48 24.02 15.08
CA PHE A 83 22.78 24.91 16.02
C PHE A 83 23.33 24.79 17.44
N ARG A 84 23.68 23.57 17.89
CA ARG A 84 24.31 23.32 19.20
C ARG A 84 25.74 23.84 19.33
N LEU A 85 26.49 23.96 18.23
CA LEU A 85 27.87 24.49 18.23
C LEU A 85 27.92 26.03 18.16
N LYS A 86 26.79 26.69 17.88
CA LYS A 86 26.68 28.16 17.80
C LYS A 86 26.15 28.82 19.09
N THR A 87 25.87 28.05 20.14
CA THR A 87 25.52 28.54 21.50
C THR A 87 26.68 28.26 22.44
#